data_AF-A0A3D2CM63-F1
#
_entry.id   AF-A0A3D2CM63-F1
#
_cell.length_a   1.000
_cell.length_b   1.000
_cell.length_c   1.000
_cell.angle_alpha   90.00
_cell.angle_beta   90.00
_cell.angle_gamma   90.00
#
_symmetry.space_group_name_H-M   'P 1'
#
loop_
_entity.id
_entity.type
_entity.pdbx_description
1 polymer ?
#
loop_
_entity_poly.entity_id
_entity_poly.type
_entity_poly.pdbx_seq_one_letter_code
_entity_poly.pdbx_strand_id
1 'polypeptide(L)' 'MKKIICKKEYDTENAELLKKHTEGVFGEPEGYEESLYQTSAGTYFLYVNGGENSPYPKEDIKRLSKDKAEEWLAKH' A
#
# COMPACT_ATOMS: atom_id res chain seq x y z
N MET A 1 -3.38 5.12 -8.13
CA MET A 1 -1.96 5.49 -8.16
C MET A 1 -1.17 4.50 -9.01
N LYS A 2 -0.35 4.99 -9.95
CA LYS A 2 0.53 4.17 -10.79
C LYS A 2 1.98 4.58 -10.56
N LYS A 3 2.84 3.61 -10.24
CA LYS A 3 4.26 3.87 -10.00
C LYS A 3 5.12 2.77 -10.64
N ILE A 4 6.13 3.18 -11.39
CA ILE A 4 7.09 2.26 -12.00
C ILE A 4 8.29 2.15 -11.06
N ILE A 5 8.49 0.98 -10.46
CA ILE A 5 9.60 0.73 -9.54
C ILE A 5 10.44 -0.39 -10.14
N CYS A 6 11.70 -0.08 -10.48
CA CYS A 6 12.67 -1.06 -10.99
C CYS A 6 12.15 -1.82 -12.23
N LYS A 7 11.68 -1.08 -13.25
CA LYS A 7 11.08 -1.60 -14.51
C LYS A 7 9.81 -2.44 -14.35
N LYS A 8 9.24 -2.53 -13.14
CA LYS A 8 7.92 -3.13 -12.90
C LYS A 8 6.90 -2.03 -12.66
N GLU A 9 5.79 -2.14 -13.38
CA GLU A 9 4.64 -1.25 -13.20
C GLU A 9 3.80 -1.76 -12.03
N TYR A 10 3.64 -0.92 -11.02
CA TYR A 10 2.73 -1.15 -9.90
C TYR A 10 1.56 -0.20 -10.07
N ASP A 11 0.39 -0.77 -10.24
CA ASP A 11 -0.81 -0.03 -10.58
C ASP A 11 -1.93 -0.51 -9.68
N THR A 12 -2.48 0.39 -8.86
CA THR A 12 -3.53 0.06 -7.89
C THR A 12 -4.87 -0.30 -8.55
N GLU A 13 -5.06 0.02 -9.84
CA GLU A 13 -6.30 -0.29 -10.57
C GLU A 13 -6.23 -1.68 -11.22
N ASN A 14 -5.06 -2.07 -11.72
CA ASN A 14 -4.83 -3.38 -12.33
C ASN A 14 -4.43 -4.46 -11.31
N ALA A 15 -4.07 -4.06 -10.09
CA ALA A 15 -3.71 -4.99 -9.04
C ALA A 15 -4.93 -5.40 -8.21
N GLU A 16 -4.87 -6.62 -7.69
CA GLU A 16 -5.88 -7.16 -6.80
C GLU A 16 -5.63 -6.65 -5.37
N LEU A 17 -6.62 -5.97 -4.78
CA LEU A 17 -6.58 -5.55 -3.39
C LEU A 17 -6.76 -6.78 -2.50
N LEU A 18 -5.74 -7.14 -1.73
CA LEU A 18 -5.80 -8.26 -0.79
C LEU A 18 -6.42 -7.83 0.54
N LYS A 19 -5.90 -6.75 1.10
CA LYS A 19 -6.36 -6.23 2.39
C LYS A 19 -6.08 -4.74 2.48
N LYS A 20 -6.98 -4.02 3.13
CA LYS A 20 -6.81 -2.62 3.47
C LYS A 20 -6.83 -2.47 4.99
N HIS A 21 -5.91 -1.69 5.49
CA HIS A 21 -5.84 -1.25 6.86
C HIS A 21 -5.93 0.27 6.87
N THR A 22 -6.74 0.81 7.75
CA THR A 22 -6.91 2.26 7.89
C THR A 22 -6.79 2.56 9.36
N GLU A 23 -5.82 3.40 9.71
CA GLU A 23 -5.57 3.86 11.06
C GLU A 23 -5.87 5.37 11.14
N GLY A 24 -6.75 5.75 12.07
CA GLY A 24 -7.24 7.12 12.21
C GLY A 24 -8.55 7.39 11.47
N VAL A 25 -9.03 8.63 11.58
CA VAL A 25 -10.28 9.08 10.98
C VAL A 25 -10.00 9.95 9.75
N PHE A 26 -10.84 9.81 8.72
CA PHE A 26 -10.79 10.67 7.53
C PHE A 26 -10.86 12.16 7.91
N GLY A 27 -9.81 12.92 7.59
CA GLY A 27 -9.67 14.32 7.96
C GLY A 27 -8.72 14.59 9.13
N GLU A 28 -8.23 13.54 9.81
CA GLU A 28 -7.15 13.71 10.77
C GLU A 28 -5.79 13.82 10.06
N PRO A 29 -4.93 14.77 10.48
CA PRO A 29 -3.62 14.94 9.87
C PRO A 29 -2.69 13.76 10.17
N GLU A 30 -2.99 12.96 11.20
CA GLU A 30 -2.25 11.77 11.64
C GLU A 30 -2.83 10.45 11.08
N GLY A 31 -3.98 10.51 10.39
CA GLY A 31 -4.64 9.34 9.82
C GLY A 31 -3.96 8.84 8.54
N TYR A 32 -3.76 7.53 8.44
CA TYR A 32 -3.19 6.88 7.27
C TYR A 32 -3.91 5.57 6.92
N GLU A 33 -3.89 5.23 5.65
CA GLU A 33 -4.33 3.96 5.10
C GLU A 33 -3.17 3.23 4.45
N GLU A 34 -3.15 1.92 4.64
CA GLU A 34 -2.22 0.98 4.04
C GLU A 34 -3.04 -0.11 3.35
N SER A 35 -2.95 -0.16 2.04
CA SER A 35 -3.65 -1.13 1.20
C SER A 35 -2.64 -2.04 0.53
N LEU A 36 -2.71 -3.33 0.84
CA LEU A 36 -1.85 -4.35 0.24
C LEU A 36 -2.48 -4.84 -1.06
N TYR A 37 -1.71 -4.75 -2.14
CA TYR A 37 -2.10 -5.16 -3.47
C TYR A 37 -1.18 -6.26 -4.01
N GLN A 38 -1.73 -7.10 -4.87
CA GLN A 38 -1.03 -8.11 -5.64
C GLN A 38 -1.19 -7.85 -7.13
N THR A 39 -0.09 -7.74 -7.86
CA THR A 39 -0.14 -7.61 -9.32
C THR A 39 -0.40 -8.97 -9.97
N SER A 40 -0.91 -8.97 -11.21
CA SER A 40 -1.02 -10.20 -12.04
C SER A 40 0.31 -10.92 -12.26
N ALA A 41 1.45 -10.25 -12.09
CA ALA A 41 2.77 -10.88 -12.15
C ALA A 41 3.14 -11.67 -10.88
N GLY A 42 2.29 -11.69 -9.86
CA GLY A 42 2.55 -12.35 -8.58
C GLY A 42 3.48 -11.56 -7.66
N THR A 43 3.66 -10.26 -7.90
CA THR A 43 4.42 -9.37 -7.00
C THR A 43 3.47 -8.58 -6.11
N TYR A 44 3.93 -8.24 -4.90
CA TYR A 44 3.12 -7.55 -3.91
C TYR A 44 3.61 -6.12 -3.74
N PHE A 45 2.71 -5.22 -3.40
CA PHE A 45 3.06 -3.85 -3.05
C PHE A 45 2.06 -3.26 -2.07
N LEU A 46 2.57 -2.42 -1.17
CA LEU A 46 1.77 -1.65 -0.24
C LEU A 46 1.55 -0.27 -0.83
N TYR A 47 0.30 0.07 -1.03
CA TYR A 47 -0.12 1.44 -1.23
C TYR A 47 -0.34 2.08 0.13
N VAL A 48 0.33 3.18 0.40
CA VAL A 48 0.19 3.92 1.65
C VAL A 48 -0.26 5.33 1.32
N ASN A 49 -1.25 5.85 2.03
CA ASN A 49 -1.76 7.21 1.84
C ASN A 49 -2.15 7.76 3.21
N GLY A 50 -1.79 8.99 3.54
CA GLY A 50 -2.13 9.58 4.82
C GLY A 50 -2.03 11.09 4.82
N GLY A 51 -2.44 11.70 5.93
CA GLY A 51 -2.41 13.14 6.15
C GLY A 51 -1.01 13.69 6.39
N GLU A 52 -0.84 15.01 6.31
CA GLU A 52 0.47 15.69 6.38
C GLU A 52 1.32 15.40 7.63
N ASN A 53 0.70 15.04 8.78
CA ASN A 53 1.40 14.65 10.01
C ASN A 53 1.51 13.13 10.20
N SER A 54 1.02 12.35 9.25
CA SER A 54 1.06 10.89 9.31
C SER A 54 2.45 10.36 8.93
N PRO A 55 2.81 9.12 9.30
CA PRO A 55 4.03 8.46 8.81
C PRO A 55 4.08 8.36 7.27
N TYR A 56 2.92 8.49 6.61
CA TYR A 56 2.76 8.50 5.17
C TYR A 56 2.07 9.79 4.71
N PRO A 57 2.79 10.93 4.62
CA PRO A 57 2.16 12.22 4.33
C PRO A 57 1.65 12.38 2.90
N LYS A 58 1.93 11.40 2.02
CA LYS A 58 1.51 11.38 0.62
C LYS A 58 1.26 9.94 0.20
N GLU A 59 0.47 9.78 -0.86
CA GLU A 59 0.36 8.49 -1.53
C GLU A 59 1.71 7.98 -2.04
N ASP A 60 2.11 6.80 -1.58
CA ASP A 60 3.31 6.11 -2.05
C ASP A 60 3.04 4.62 -2.26
N ILE A 61 3.84 4.02 -3.14
CA ILE A 61 3.80 2.59 -3.39
C ILE A 61 5.14 1.98 -2.98
N LYS A 62 5.09 1.09 -2.00
CA LYS A 62 6.24 0.30 -1.54
C LYS A 62 6.14 -1.12 -2.09
N ARG A 63 7.13 -1.52 -2.88
CA ARG A 63 7.25 -2.93 -3.31
C ARG A 63 7.46 -3.83 -2.08
N LEU A 64 6.73 -4.94 -2.03
CA LEU A 64 6.87 -5.97 -1.01
C LEU A 64 7.20 -7.31 -1.67
N SER A 65 8.03 -8.09 -1.00
CA SER A 65 8.16 -9.51 -1.31
C SER A 65 6.93 -10.24 -0.77
N LYS A 66 6.64 -11.41 -1.34
CA LYS A 66 5.52 -12.26 -0.89
C LYS A 66 5.55 -12.54 0.61
N ASP A 67 6.71 -12.91 1.15
CA ASP A 67 6.94 -13.16 2.57
C ASP A 67 6.54 -11.96 3.45
N LYS A 68 7.05 -10.76 3.12
CA LYS A 68 6.70 -9.50 3.78
C LYS A 68 5.21 -9.16 3.69
N ALA A 69 4.57 -9.48 2.57
CA ALA A 69 3.16 -9.24 2.36
C ALA A 69 2.30 -10.16 3.24
N GLU A 70 2.69 -11.44 3.36
CA GLU A 70 2.06 -12.40 4.28
C GLU A 70 2.28 -12.00 5.75
N GLU A 71 3.49 -11.58 6.12
CA GLU A 71 3.77 -11.05 7.46
C GLU A 71 2.88 -9.84 7.78
N TRP A 72 2.70 -8.92 6.81
CA TRP A 72 1.85 -7.75 6.98
C TRP A 72 0.37 -8.14 7.12
N LEU A 73 -0.10 -9.09 6.31
CA LEU A 73 -1.46 -9.65 6.39
C LEU A 73 -1.74 -10.38 7.71
N ALA A 74 -0.72 -10.96 8.33
CA ALA A 74 -0.85 -11.64 9.61
C ALA A 74 -0.80 -10.66 10.80
N LYS A 75 -0.17 -9.49 10.63
CA LYS A 75 0.01 -8.49 11.67
C LYS A 75 -1.14 -7.48 11.76
N HIS A 76 -1.78 -7.17 10.63
CA HIS A 76 -2.98 -6.34 10.52
C HIS A 76 -4.21 -7.21 10.25
#